data_AF-A0A2P5BXK9-F1
#
_entry.id   AF-A0A2P5BXK9-F1
#
_cell.length_a   1.000
_cell.length_b   1.000
_cell.length_c   1.000
_cell.angle_alpha   90.00
_cell.angle_beta   90.00
_cell.angle_gamma   90.00
#
_symmetry.space_group_name_H-M   'P 1'
#
loop_
_entity.id
_entity.type
_entity.pdbx_description
1 polymer ?
#
loop_
_entity_poly.entity_id
_entity_poly.type
_entity_poly.pdbx_seq_one_letter_code
_entity_poly.pdbx_strand_id
1 'polypeptide(L)' 'MGQVCAFVRAEDPDVVFLMETKLNLVASNNLWRQLRFSNAIVVPAVGLAGGLCLMWKLVVGINLVSATTSVIVVEFFE' A
#
# COMPACT_ATOMS: atom_id res chain seq x y z
N MET A 1 -12.10 5.11 -5.32
CA MET A 1 -11.74 4.08 -4.30
C MET A 1 -12.58 2.80 -4.41
N GLY A 2 -13.91 2.87 -4.52
CA GLY A 2 -14.76 1.66 -4.54
C GLY A 2 -14.40 0.62 -5.61
N GLN A 3 -14.04 1.05 -6.83
CA GLN A 3 -13.61 0.14 -7.91
C GLN A 3 -12.28 -0.57 -7.61
N VAL A 4 -11.30 0.13 -7.02
CA VAL A 4 -10.02 -0.47 -6.60
C VAL A 4 -10.27 -1.54 -5.55
N CYS A 5 -11.12 -1.26 -4.56
CA CYS A 5 -11.44 -2.25 -3.54
C CYS A 5 -12.18 -3.47 -4.09
N ALA A 6 -13.04 -3.28 -5.09
CA ALA A 6 -13.70 -4.40 -5.77
C ALA A 6 -12.70 -5.25 -6.56
N PHE A 7 -11.81 -4.61 -7.32
CA PHE A 7 -10.79 -5.29 -8.11
C PHE A 7 -9.81 -6.09 -7.25
N VAL A 8 -9.25 -5.46 -6.22
CA VAL A 8 -8.32 -6.14 -5.29
C VAL A 8 -8.98 -7.34 -4.61
N ARG A 9 -10.28 -7.26 -4.27
CA ARG A 9 -11.00 -8.40 -3.70
C ARG A 9 -11.29 -9.51 -4.70
N ALA A 10 -11.49 -9.17 -5.97
CA ALA A 10 -11.77 -10.15 -7.02
C ALA A 10 -10.51 -10.94 -7.40
N GLU A 11 -9.37 -10.26 -7.50
CA GLU A 11 -8.09 -10.88 -7.87
C GLU A 11 -7.38 -11.56 -6.69
N ASP A 12 -7.77 -11.24 -5.45
CA ASP A 12 -7.17 -11.74 -4.19
C ASP A 12 -5.62 -11.78 -4.16
N PRO A 13 -4.92 -10.69 -4.55
CA PRO A 13 -3.47 -10.70 -4.63
C PRO A 13 -2.80 -10.75 -3.25
N ASP A 14 -1.64 -11.39 -3.16
CA ASP A 14 -0.86 -11.45 -1.91
C ASP A 14 -0.10 -10.15 -1.62
N VAL A 15 0.22 -9.38 -2.66
CA VAL A 15 0.89 -8.08 -2.60
C VAL A 15 0.20 -7.11 -3.54
N VAL A 16 -0.03 -5.87 -3.08
CA VAL A 16 -0.55 -4.77 -3.88
C VAL A 16 0.30 -3.54 -3.66
N PHE A 17 0.64 -2.88 -4.77
CA PHE A 17 1.27 -1.58 -4.74
C PHE A 17 0.40 -0.54 -5.44
N LEU A 18 0.02 0.51 -4.70
CA LEU A 18 -0.75 1.64 -5.21
C LEU A 18 0.14 2.89 -5.22
N MET A 19 0.13 3.58 -6.35
CA MET A 19 0.81 4.86 -6.54
C MET A 19 -0.22 5.97 -6.78
N GLU A 20 0.20 7.21 -6.54
CA GLU A 20 -0.64 8.40 -6.75
C GLU A 20 -1.97 8.32 -6.01
N THR A 21 -1.96 7.80 -4.78
CA THR A 21 -3.19 7.65 -3.98
C THR A 21 -3.82 9.00 -3.64
N LYS A 22 -3.01 10.08 -3.59
CA LYS A 22 -3.40 11.43 -3.15
C LYS A 22 -4.02 11.45 -1.73
N LEU A 23 -3.75 10.41 -0.94
CA LEU A 23 -4.30 10.26 0.40
C LEU A 23 -3.32 10.76 1.45
N ASN A 24 -3.86 11.40 2.49
CA ASN A 24 -3.13 11.65 3.71
C ASN A 24 -2.95 10.33 4.51
N LEU A 25 -2.14 10.39 5.56
CA LEU A 25 -1.82 9.21 6.38
C LEU A 25 -3.06 8.50 6.95
N VAL A 26 -4.06 9.26 7.41
CA VAL A 26 -5.29 8.71 8.01
C VAL A 26 -6.10 7.96 6.95
N ALA A 27 -6.31 8.57 5.79
CA ALA A 27 -7.07 7.96 4.70
C ALA A 27 -6.35 6.73 4.12
N SER A 28 -5.03 6.79 3.99
CA SER A 28 -4.21 5.63 3.60
C SER A 28 -4.32 4.49 4.60
N ASN A 29 -4.30 4.79 5.90
CA ASN A 29 -4.46 3.77 6.94
C ASN A 29 -5.84 3.12 6.93
N ASN A 30 -6.89 3.87 6.61
CA ASN A 30 -8.23 3.32 6.45
C ASN A 30 -8.32 2.44 5.19
N LEU A 31 -7.65 2.82 4.11
CA LEU A 31 -7.66 2.09 2.83
C LEU A 31 -7.11 0.66 2.98
N TRP A 32 -5.87 0.49 3.44
CA TRP A 32 -5.25 -0.84 3.46
C TRP A 32 -5.98 -1.78 4.44
N ARG A 33 -6.55 -1.24 5.53
CA ARG A 33 -7.43 -1.97 6.45
C ARG A 33 -8.73 -2.40 5.78
N GLN A 34 -9.37 -1.53 4.99
CA GLN A 34 -10.57 -1.88 4.22
C GLN A 34 -10.29 -2.96 3.17
N LEU A 35 -9.09 -2.98 2.61
CA LEU A 35 -8.61 -3.99 1.68
C LEU A 35 -8.19 -5.31 2.37
N ARG A 36 -8.21 -5.35 3.72
CA ARG A 36 -7.92 -6.53 4.56
C ARG A 36 -6.51 -7.10 4.42
N PHE A 37 -5.54 -6.25 4.12
CA PHE A 37 -4.13 -6.65 4.17
C PHE A 37 -3.63 -6.61 5.60
N SER A 38 -2.64 -7.45 5.90
CA SER A 38 -2.11 -7.58 7.26
C SER A 38 -1.00 -6.57 7.54
N ASN A 39 -0.25 -6.22 6.51
CA ASN A 39 0.89 -5.32 6.59
C ASN A 39 0.79 -4.24 5.51
N ALA A 40 1.38 -3.07 5.79
CA ALA A 40 1.49 -2.00 4.81
C ALA A 40 2.69 -1.07 5.10
N ILE A 41 3.28 -0.53 4.04
CA ILE A 41 4.17 0.65 4.05
C ILE A 41 3.40 1.78 3.36
N VAL A 42 3.25 2.90 4.08
CA VAL A 42 2.50 4.07 3.62
C VAL A 42 3.42 5.28 3.57
N VAL A 43 3.51 5.89 2.38
CA VAL A 43 4.07 7.22 2.19
C VAL A 43 2.89 8.14 1.85
N PRO A 44 2.45 9.03 2.75
CA PRO A 44 1.29 9.89 2.49
C PRO A 44 1.61 10.92 1.40
N ALA A 45 0.57 11.39 0.72
CA ALA A 45 0.69 12.48 -0.24
C ALA A 45 1.12 13.79 0.45
N VAL A 46 1.88 14.61 -0.28
CA VAL A 46 2.19 16.00 0.12
C VAL A 46 1.34 16.93 -0.74
N GLY A 47 0.30 17.50 -0.14
CA GLY A 47 -0.72 18.24 -0.90
C GLY A 47 -1.40 17.33 -1.93
N LEU A 48 -1.28 17.69 -3.22
CA LEU A 48 -1.82 16.91 -4.34
C LEU A 48 -0.78 16.03 -5.03
N ALA A 49 0.43 15.87 -4.47
CA ALA A 49 1.52 15.10 -5.09
C ALA A 49 1.76 13.77 -4.37
N GLY A 50 1.93 12.69 -5.14
CA GLY A 50 2.33 11.38 -4.64
C GLY A 50 1.26 10.65 -3.83
N GLY A 51 1.71 9.93 -2.81
CA GLY A 51 0.92 8.95 -2.09
C GLY A 51 1.24 7.55 -2.60
N LEU A 52 2.00 6.80 -1.80
CA LEU A 52 2.38 5.42 -2.08
C LEU A 52 1.83 4.52 -0.97
N CYS A 53 1.34 3.36 -1.36
CA CYS A 53 0.89 2.34 -0.42
C CYS A 53 1.28 0.96 -0.96
N LEU A 54 2.24 0.32 -0.31
CA LEU A 54 2.56 -1.09 -0.51
C LEU A 54 1.89 -1.88 0.61
N MET A 55 1.20 -2.96 0.28
CA MET A 55 0.41 -3.74 1.24
C MET A 55 0.49 -5.22 0.89
N TRP A 56 0.59 -6.07 1.90
CA TRP A 56 0.79 -7.51 1.72
C TRP A 56 0.15 -8.36 2.83
N LYS A 57 -0.19 -9.61 2.48
CA LYS A 57 -0.73 -10.62 3.42
C LYS A 57 0.40 -11.15 4.32
N LEU A 58 0.05 -11.77 5.45
CA LEU A 58 1.02 -12.37 6.39
C LEU A 58 1.94 -13.41 5.76
N VAL A 59 1.50 -14.06 4.68
CA VAL A 59 2.27 -15.09 3.98
C VAL A 59 3.47 -14.55 3.21
N VAL A 60 3.57 -13.22 3.03
CA VAL A 60 4.66 -12.59 2.28
C VAL A 60 5.65 -11.94 3.24
N GLY A 61 6.90 -12.39 3.22
CA GLY A 61 8.02 -11.76 3.92
C GLY A 61 8.52 -10.54 3.15
N ILE A 62 8.30 -9.33 3.68
CA ILE A 62 8.81 -8.08 3.11
C ILE A 62 9.49 -7.26 4.20
N ASN A 63 10.73 -6.84 3.94
CA ASN A 63 11.47 -5.93 4.79
C ASN A 63 11.59 -4.55 4.12
N LEU A 64 11.36 -3.48 4.88
CA LEU A 64 11.54 -2.12 4.37
C LEU A 64 13.03 -1.75 4.40
N VAL A 65 13.62 -1.46 3.24
CA VAL A 65 14.98 -0.95 3.13
C VAL A 65 14.99 0.57 3.23
N SER A 66 14.15 1.25 2.46
CA SER A 66 14.00 2.70 2.52
C SER A 66 12.67 3.17 1.93
N ALA A 67 12.20 4.34 2.36
CA ALA A 67 11.05 5.00 1.77
C ALA A 67 11.33 6.50 1.64
N THR A 68 11.06 7.04 0.46
CA THR A 68 11.07 8.47 0.16
C THR A 68 9.67 8.89 -0.32
N THR A 69 9.49 10.16 -0.68
CA THR A 69 8.22 10.67 -1.18
C THR A 69 7.75 10.00 -2.48
N SER A 70 8.65 9.40 -3.25
CA SER A 70 8.36 8.82 -4.57
C SER A 70 8.89 7.40 -4.76
N VAL A 71 9.58 6.82 -3.79
CA VAL A 71 10.17 5.47 -3.90
C VAL A 71 9.98 4.70 -2.61
N ILE A 72 9.58 3.44 -2.73
CA ILE A 72 9.64 2.43 -1.66
C ILE A 72 10.60 1.35 -2.13
N VAL A 73 11.67 1.11 -1.37
CA VAL A 73 12.64 0.04 -1.60
C VAL A 73 12.41 -1.04 -0.55
N VAL A 74 12.16 -2.26 -1.00
CA VAL A 74 11.92 -3.42 -0.14
C VAL A 74 12.71 -4.63 -0.62
N GLU A 75 12.97 -5.52 0.33
CA GLU A 75 13.52 -6.85 0.08
C GLU A 75 12.48 -7.89 0.42
N PHE A 76 12.30 -8.85 -0.49
CA PHE A 76 11.49 -10.05 -0.24
C PHE A 76 12.38 -11.11 0.41
N PHE A 77 11.82 -11.78 1.40
CA PHE A 77 12.48 -12.92 2.04
C PHE A 77 11.50 -14.09 2.11
N GLU A 78 12.05 -15.30 2.07
CA GLU A 78 11.32 -16.56 2.24
C GLU A 78 10.98 -16.84 3.71
#